data_AF-E1ZDH1-F1
#
_entry.id   AF-E1ZDH1-F1
#
_cell.length_a   1.000
_cell.length_b   1.000
_cell.length_c   1.000
_cell.angle_alpha   90.00
_cell.angle_beta   90.00
_cell.angle_gamma   90.00
#
_symmetry.space_group_name_H-M   'P 1'
#
loop_
_entity.id
_entity.type
_entity.pdbx_description
1 polymer ?
#
loop_
_entity_poly.entity_id
_entity_poly.type
_entity_poly.pdbx_seq_one_letter_code
_entity_poly.pdbx_strand_id
1 'polypeptide(L)' 'MVKFTIEEIRALMEYKNNIRNMSVIAHVDHGKSTLTDSLVAAAGIIAMEQAGDQRLTDTRADEQERGITIK' A
#
# COMPACT_ATOMS: atom_id res chain seq x y z
N MET A 1 10.34 -7.80 -4.95
CA MET A 1 11.27 -6.99 -5.75
C MET A 1 10.42 -6.15 -6.68
N VAL A 2 10.48 -4.82 -6.56
CA VAL A 2 9.65 -3.90 -7.35
C VAL A 2 9.97 -4.08 -8.83
N LYS A 3 8.94 -4.22 -9.67
CA LYS A 3 9.08 -4.59 -11.10
C LYS A 3 9.49 -3.46 -12.03
N PHE A 4 9.71 -2.25 -11.51
CA PHE A 4 9.91 -1.03 -12.31
C PHE A 4 11.17 -0.29 -11.88
N THR A 5 11.86 0.28 -12.85
CA THR A 5 12.98 1.21 -12.67
C THR A 5 12.47 2.64 -12.41
N ILE A 6 13.34 3.52 -11.90
CA ILE A 6 12.98 4.91 -11.63
C ILE A 6 12.67 5.65 -12.93
N GLU A 7 13.41 5.34 -13.99
CA GLU A 7 13.26 5.90 -15.33
C GLU A 7 11.88 5.55 -15.92
N GLU A 8 11.44 4.30 -15.79
CA GLU A 8 10.11 3.86 -16.22
C GLU A 8 9.00 4.58 -15.44
N ILE A 9 9.14 4.72 -14.13
CA ILE A 9 8.17 5.45 -13.30
C ILE A 9 8.06 6.91 -13.77
N ARG A 10 9.19 7.58 -14.02
CA ARG A 10 9.20 8.97 -14.52
C ARG A 10 8.50 9.09 -15.86
N ALA A 11 8.73 8.16 -16.79
CA ALA A 11 8.04 8.17 -18.09
C ALA A 11 6.52 7.99 -17.95
N LEU A 12 6.06 7.13 -17.02
CA LEU A 12 4.64 6.93 -16.75
C LEU A 12 3.96 8.16 -16.15
N MET A 13 4.68 8.99 -15.40
CA MET A 13 4.14 10.21 -14.78
C MET A 13 3.72 11.29 -15.80
N GLU A 14 4.20 11.23 -17.04
CA GLU A 14 3.80 12.15 -18.10
C GLU A 14 2.32 11.98 -18.50
N TYR A 15 1.77 10.78 -18.34
CA TYR A 15 0.37 10.47 -18.68
C TYR A 15 -0.60 10.86 -17.55
N LYS A 16 -0.69 12.16 -17.23
CA LYS A 16 -1.47 12.69 -16.10
C LYS A 16 -2.92 12.22 -16.04
N ASN A 17 -3.58 12.07 -17.20
CA ASN A 17 -4.97 11.61 -17.27
C ASN A 17 -5.18 10.15 -16.81
N ASN A 18 -4.10 9.37 -16.66
CA ASN A 18 -4.12 7.99 -16.17
C ASN A 18 -3.83 7.89 -14.66
N ILE A 19 -3.43 8.99 -14.02
CA ILE A 19 -3.12 9.01 -12.59
C ILE A 19 -4.42 9.10 -11.78
N ARG A 20 -4.56 8.26 -10.75
CA ARG A 20 -5.69 8.28 -9.81
C ARG A 20 -5.17 8.39 -8.39
N ASN A 21 -5.20 9.61 -7.85
CA ASN A 21 -4.92 9.84 -6.44
C ASN A 21 -6.16 9.48 -5.63
N MET A 22 -6.07 8.45 -4.79
CA MET A 22 -7.17 7.96 -3.98
C MET A 22 -6.71 7.66 -2.55
N SER A 23 -7.65 7.66 -1.62
CA SER A 23 -7.43 7.25 -0.23
C SER A 23 -8.33 6.09 0.13
N VAL A 24 -7.90 5.29 1.11
CA VAL A 24 -8.70 4.21 1.69
C VAL A 24 -9.19 4.67 3.05
N ILE A 25 -10.52 4.69 3.24
CA ILE A 25 -11.17 5.08 4.49
C ILE A 25 -11.98 3.88 4.97
N ALA A 26 -11.81 3.51 6.24
CA ALA A 26 -12.58 2.46 6.88
C ALA A 26 -12.68 2.73 8.38
N HIS A 27 -13.63 2.07 9.04
CA HIS A 27 -13.67 2.02 10.50
C HIS A 27 -12.45 1.24 11.03
N VAL A 28 -12.11 1.47 12.30
CA VAL A 28 -11.07 0.70 12.99
C VAL A 28 -11.45 -0.79 12.96
N ASP A 29 -10.47 -1.66 12.80
CA ASP A 29 -10.64 -3.12 12.69
C ASP A 29 -11.46 -3.63 11.50
N HIS A 30 -11.76 -2.80 10.49
CA HIS A 30 -12.47 -3.22 9.27
C HIS A 30 -11.52 -3.64 8.13
N GLY A 31 -10.30 -4.06 8.45
CA GLY A 31 -9.38 -4.64 7.46
C GLY A 31 -8.79 -3.64 6.46
N LYS A 32 -8.69 -2.34 6.81
CA LYS A 32 -8.04 -1.32 5.96
C LYS A 32 -6.62 -1.70 5.56
N SER A 33 -5.79 -2.04 6.56
CA SER A 33 -4.38 -2.42 6.35
C SER A 33 -4.28 -3.68 5.49
N THR A 34 -5.12 -4.69 5.75
CA THR A 34 -5.17 -5.94 4.97
C THR A 34 -5.54 -5.72 3.50
N LEU A 35 -6.57 -4.90 3.23
CA LEU A 35 -6.97 -4.56 1.86
C LEU A 35 -5.85 -3.81 1.13
N THR A 36 -5.20 -2.87 1.83
CA THR A 36 -4.14 -2.06 1.23
C THR A 36 -2.91 -2.90 0.90
N ASP A 37 -2.50 -3.79 1.80
CA ASP A 37 -1.40 -4.73 1.55
C ASP A 37 -1.68 -5.64 0.35
N SER A 38 -2.93 -6.12 0.21
CA SER A 38 -3.33 -6.94 -0.94
C SER A 38 -3.19 -6.19 -2.27
N LEU A 39 -3.55 -4.89 -2.30
CA LEU A 39 -3.39 -4.04 -3.49
C LEU A 39 -1.91 -3.80 -3.82
N VAL A 40 -1.09 -3.53 -2.81
CA VAL A 40 0.36 -3.29 -2.96
C VAL A 40 1.08 -4.56 -3.45
N ALA A 41 0.65 -5.72 -2.96
CA ALA A 41 1.19 -7.01 -3.40
C ALA A 41 0.76 -7.35 -4.83
N ALA A 42 -0.51 -7.12 -5.19
CA ALA A 42 -1.00 -7.29 -6.55
C ALA A 42 -0.29 -6.35 -7.55
N ALA A 43 0.08 -5.14 -7.12
CA ALA A 43 0.90 -4.21 -7.89
C ALA A 43 2.37 -4.67 -8.06
N GLY A 44 2.78 -5.75 -7.41
CA GLY A 44 4.14 -6.30 -7.48
C GLY A 44 5.17 -5.46 -6.74
N ILE A 45 4.73 -4.64 -5.77
CA ILE A 45 5.62 -3.82 -4.94
C ILE A 45 6.18 -4.68 -3.78
N ILE A 46 5.34 -5.52 -3.18
CA ILE A 46 5.73 -6.53 -2.17
C ILE A 46 5.43 -7.96 -2.63
N ALA A 47 6.00 -8.95 -1.95
CA ALA A 47 5.65 -10.35 -2.18
C ALA A 47 4.23 -10.64 -1.67
N MET A 48 3.43 -11.41 -2.43
CA MET A 48 2.07 -11.80 -2.03
C MET A 48 2.05 -12.56 -0.70
N GLU A 49 3.09 -13.34 -0.41
CA GLU A 49 3.26 -14.08 0.85
C GLU A 49 3.48 -13.16 2.07
N GLN A 50 3.84 -11.89 1.85
CA GLN A 50 4.04 -10.89 2.90
C GLN A 50 2.84 -9.93 3.03
N ALA A 51 1.81 -10.09 2.20
CA ALA A 51 0.62 -9.26 2.23
C ALA A 51 -0.24 -9.59 3.47
N GLY A 52 -0.58 -8.57 4.27
CA GLY A 52 -1.40 -8.71 5.47
C GLY A 52 -0.60 -8.88 6.77
N ASP A 53 0.60 -9.46 6.69
CA ASP A 53 1.52 -9.59 7.83
C ASP A 53 2.39 -8.35 8.02
N GLN A 54 2.83 -7.71 6.92
CA GLN A 54 3.65 -6.49 7.01
C GLN A 54 2.86 -5.27 7.45
N ARG A 55 1.55 -5.21 7.20
CA ARG A 55 0.67 -4.06 7.49
C ARG A 55 1.38 -2.76 7.15
N LEU A 56 1.79 -2.60 5.89
CA LEU A 56 2.72 -1.54 5.47
C LEU A 56 2.22 -0.13 5.77
N THR A 57 0.89 0.03 5.87
CA THR A 57 0.24 1.28 6.22
C THR A 57 0.35 1.63 7.70
N ASP A 58 0.56 0.65 8.56
CA ASP A 58 0.74 0.79 10.01
C ASP A 58 2.24 1.01 10.27
N THR A 59 2.70 2.22 9.98
CA THR A 59 4.12 2.58 9.97
C THR A 59 4.74 2.79 11.34
N ARG A 60 3.93 3.01 12.38
CA ARG A 60 4.41 3.20 13.76
C ARG A 60 4.33 1.91 14.55
N ALA A 61 5.24 1.73 15.51
CA ALA A 61 5.26 0.54 16.36
C ALA A 61 3.97 0.35 17.18
N ASP A 62 3.36 1.44 17.65
CA ASP A 62 2.09 1.42 18.39
C ASP A 62 0.87 1.12 17.50
N GLU A 63 0.92 1.50 16.21
CA GLU A 63 -0.08 1.11 15.21
C GLU A 63 -0.04 -0.40 14.96
N GLN A 64 1.17 -0.97 14.81
CA GLN A 64 1.38 -2.40 14.57
C GLN A 64 0.96 -3.24 15.79
N GLU A 65 1.35 -2.83 16.99
CA GLU A 65 0.99 -3.52 18.25
C GLU A 65 -0.52 -3.55 18.47
N ARG A 66 -1.22 -2.46 18.13
CA ARG A 66 -2.66 -2.32 18.34
C ARG A 66 -3.49 -2.80 17.14
N GLY A 67 -2.88 -3.01 15.99
CA GLY A 67 -3.58 -3.34 14.74
C GLY A 67 -4.48 -2.25 14.20
N ILE A 68 -4.17 -0.99 14.51
CA ILE A 68 -4.94 0.17 14.09
C ILE A 68 -4.05 1.15 13.32
N THR A 69 -4.62 1.85 12.36
CA THR A 69 -3.95 2.99 11.71
C THR A 69 -4.34 4.28 12.42
N ILE A 70 -3.36 5.06 12.89
CA ILE A 70 -3.58 6.29 13.67
C ILE A 70 -3.37 7.56 12.81
N LYS A 71 -2.61 7.48 11.72
CA LYS A 71 -2.38 8.60 10.79
C LYS A 71 -3.63 9.17 10.13
#